data_AF-A0A845UQ40-F1
#
_entry.id   AF-A0A845UQ40-F1
#
_cell.length_a   1.000
_cell.length_b   1.000
_cell.length_c   1.000
_cell.angle_alpha   90.00
_cell.angle_beta   90.00
_cell.angle_gamma   90.00
#
_symmetry.space_group_name_H-M   'P 1'
#
loop_
_entity.id
_entity.type
_entity.pdbx_description
1 polymer ?
#
loop_
_entity_poly.entity_id
_entity_poly.type
_entity_poly.pdbx_seq_one_letter_code
_entity_poly.pdbx_strand_id
1 'polypeptide(L)'
;MATAKIIPELIVLLLEHEIPVSLHLNKEGDVVFHVDGFGKCGRLTLSLDPEGDEETMIATDRYKAEEGVASLTDMVYLNMRWAEITAERMNRKTSDFGEFMTSEWKKLAVTCGLAKEENRTVTTFGRT
;
A
#
# COMPACT_ATOMS: atom_id res chain seq x y z
N MET A 1 21.65 11.30 21.17
CA MET A 1 20.22 11.54 21.46
C MET A 1 19.46 11.16 20.21
N ALA A 2 18.70 10.07 20.24
CA ALA A 2 17.92 9.64 19.06
C ALA A 2 16.67 10.51 18.99
N THR A 3 16.60 11.35 17.96
CA THR A 3 15.45 12.17 17.60
C THR A 3 14.24 11.27 17.40
N ALA A 4 13.09 11.68 17.93
CA ALA A 4 11.83 10.96 17.75
C ALA A 4 11.56 10.81 16.25
N LYS A 5 11.65 9.56 15.78
CA LYS A 5 11.61 9.16 14.37
C LYS A 5 10.27 9.59 13.74
N ILE A 6 10.32 10.22 12.56
CA ILE A 6 9.21 10.78 11.75
C ILE A 6 8.28 9.67 11.16
N ILE A 7 8.11 8.55 11.86
CA ILE A 7 7.33 7.40 11.38
C ILE A 7 6.05 7.10 12.19
N PRO A 8 5.22 8.12 12.54
CA PRO A 8 3.80 7.88 12.82
C PRO A 8 2.86 8.26 11.66
N GLU A 9 3.15 9.29 10.87
CA GLU A 9 2.09 9.96 10.09
C GLU A 9 1.46 9.04 9.04
N LEU A 10 2.26 8.32 8.24
CA LEU A 10 1.71 7.35 7.28
C LEU A 10 0.91 6.24 7.96
N ILE A 11 1.40 5.72 9.09
CA ILE A 11 0.72 4.67 9.85
C ILE A 11 -0.59 5.18 10.44
N VAL A 12 -0.59 6.40 10.99
CA VAL A 12 -1.78 7.08 11.51
C VAL A 12 -2.80 7.28 10.39
N LEU A 13 -2.38 7.79 9.23
CA LEU A 13 -3.25 7.97 8.07
C LEU A 13 -3.87 6.64 7.60
N LEU A 14 -3.09 5.55 7.56
CA LEU A 14 -3.63 4.22 7.24
C LEU A 14 -4.72 3.80 8.24
N LEU A 15 -4.48 4.01 9.54
CA LEU A 15 -5.45 3.67 10.59
C LEU A 15 -6.72 4.56 10.54
N GLU A 16 -6.57 5.86 10.26
CA GLU A 16 -7.68 6.80 10.07
C GLU A 16 -8.59 6.41 8.89
N HIS A 17 -8.02 5.76 7.88
CA HIS A 17 -8.72 5.21 6.73
C HIS A 17 -9.15 3.75 6.88
N GLU A 18 -9.19 3.24 8.11
CA GLU A 18 -9.63 1.88 8.45
C GLU A 18 -8.79 0.77 7.76
N ILE A 19 -7.56 1.08 7.34
CA ILE A 19 -6.63 0.08 6.82
C ILE A 19 -6.00 -0.67 8.01
N PRO A 20 -6.14 -2.01 8.08
CA PRO A 20 -5.57 -2.75 9.21
C PRO A 20 -4.05 -2.73 9.16
N VAL A 21 -3.44 -2.23 10.25
CA VAL A 21 -2.00 -2.25 10.46
C VAL A 21 -1.69 -2.98 11.77
N SER A 22 -0.72 -3.87 11.75
CA SER A 22 -0.24 -4.57 12.95
C SER A 22 1.27 -4.39 13.11
N LEU A 23 1.72 -4.26 14.37
CA LEU A 23 3.12 -4.07 14.73
C LEU A 23 3.79 -5.42 15.00
N HIS A 24 4.96 -5.65 14.40
CA HIS A 24 5.73 -6.88 14.57
C HIS A 24 7.22 -6.58 14.73
N LEU A 25 7.98 -7.58 15.18
CA LEU A 25 9.43 -7.59 15.11
C LEU A 25 9.86 -8.54 13.99
N ASN A 26 10.80 -8.13 13.15
CA ASN A 26 11.42 -9.01 12.17
C ASN A 26 12.41 -9.98 12.84
N LYS A 27 13.13 -10.79 12.05
CA LYS A 27 14.07 -11.80 12.57
C LYS A 27 15.33 -11.15 13.17
N GLU A 28 15.61 -9.94 12.74
CA GLU A 28 16.73 -9.10 13.12
C GLU A 28 16.44 -8.30 14.41
N GLY A 29 15.17 -8.29 14.85
CA GLY A 29 14.71 -7.58 16.04
C GLY A 29 14.23 -6.14 15.78
N ASP A 30 14.16 -5.72 14.52
CA ASP A 30 13.65 -4.42 14.12
C ASP A 30 12.12 -4.38 14.09
N VAL A 31 11.59 -3.20 14.37
CA VAL A 31 10.16 -2.92 14.29
C VAL A 31 9.73 -2.83 12.82
N VAL A 32 8.70 -3.61 12.47
CA VAL A 32 8.05 -3.58 11.16
C VAL A 32 6.54 -3.48 11.33
N PHE A 33 5.87 -2.90 10.35
CA PHE A 33 4.42 -2.81 10.29
C PHE A 33 3.89 -3.73 9.20
N HIS A 34 2.87 -4.52 9.51
CA HIS A 34 2.14 -5.31 8.54
C HIS A 34 0.86 -4.60 8.17
N VAL A 35 0.74 -4.22 6.90
CA VAL A 35 -0.43 -3.54 6.34
C VAL A 35 -1.24 -4.57 5.56
N ASP A 36 -2.47 -4.85 5.97
CA ASP A 36 -3.31 -5.87 5.35
C ASP A 36 -4.19 -5.30 4.21
N GLY A 37 -4.87 -6.19 3.48
CA GLY A 37 -5.80 -5.83 2.41
C GLY A 37 -5.14 -5.48 1.07
N PHE A 38 -3.84 -5.77 0.94
CA PHE A 38 -3.09 -5.61 -0.30
C PHE A 38 -3.45 -6.69 -1.33
N GLY A 39 -3.67 -6.32 -2.59
CA GLY A 39 -4.36 -7.20 -3.54
C GLY A 39 -3.65 -8.53 -3.82
N LYS A 40 -2.34 -8.51 -4.12
CA LYS A 40 -1.59 -9.72 -4.53
C LYS A 40 -1.17 -10.62 -3.37
N CYS A 41 -0.79 -10.01 -2.25
CA CYS A 41 -0.12 -10.67 -1.14
C CYS A 41 -0.99 -10.77 0.11
N GLY A 42 -2.15 -10.10 0.13
CA GLY A 42 -2.99 -9.93 1.32
C GLY A 42 -2.37 -9.00 2.38
N ARG A 43 -1.04 -8.83 2.34
CA ARG A 43 -0.25 -8.10 3.31
C ARG A 43 1.04 -7.55 2.70
N LEU A 44 1.36 -6.32 3.09
CA LEU A 44 2.64 -5.65 2.85
C LEU A 44 3.40 -5.52 4.17
N THR A 45 4.73 -5.64 4.16
CA THR A 45 5.58 -5.27 5.29
C THR A 45 6.17 -3.88 5.06
N LEU A 46 5.97 -2.96 5.98
CA LEU A 46 6.63 -1.65 6.01
C LEU A 46 7.73 -1.66 7.07
N SER A 47 8.93 -1.26 6.69
CA SER A 47 10.05 -1.02 7.60
C SER A 47 10.57 0.41 7.44
N LEU A 48 11.25 0.91 8.46
CA LEU A 48 11.98 2.16 8.34
C LEU A 48 13.16 1.95 7.39
N ASP A 49 13.47 2.92 6.55
CA ASP A 49 14.70 2.89 5.77
C ASP A 49 15.91 3.02 6.72
N PRO A 50 16.78 2.01 6.83
CA PRO A 50 17.94 2.06 7.73
C PRO A 50 19.12 2.86 7.14
N GLU A 51 19.14 3.08 5.82
CA GLU A 51 20.25 3.72 5.09
C GLU A 51 19.87 5.07 4.46
N GLY A 52 18.58 5.38 4.36
CA GLY A 52 18.03 6.51 3.60
C GLY A 52 17.24 7.54 4.40
N ASP A 53 16.53 8.37 3.63
CA ASP A 53 15.83 9.60 4.04
C ASP A 53 14.79 9.33 5.15
N GLU A 54 14.78 10.16 6.20
CA GLU A 54 13.87 10.01 7.35
C GLU A 54 12.39 10.12 6.96
N GLU A 55 12.11 10.56 5.73
CA GLU A 55 10.79 10.77 5.15
C GLU A 55 10.25 9.56 4.35
N THR A 56 11.03 8.50 4.16
CA THR A 56 10.63 7.33 3.34
C THR A 56 10.62 6.02 4.15
N MET A 57 9.56 5.24 4.02
CA MET A 57 9.49 3.86 4.50
C MET A 57 9.75 2.87 3.35
N ILE A 58 10.27 1.69 3.67
CA ILE A 58 10.46 0.61 2.70
C ILE A 58 9.28 -0.34 2.76
N ALA A 59 8.60 -0.50 1.62
CA ALA A 59 7.51 -1.43 1.41
C ALA A 59 8.03 -2.73 0.79
N THR A 60 8.03 -3.81 1.56
CA THR A 60 8.46 -5.14 1.12
C THR A 60 7.26 -6.06 0.87
N ASP A 61 7.25 -6.67 -0.31
CA ASP A 61 6.23 -7.63 -0.72
C ASP A 61 6.57 -9.08 -0.31
N ARG A 62 5.62 -10.00 -0.56
CA ARG A 62 5.80 -11.44 -0.27
C ARG A 62 6.94 -12.11 -1.07
N TYR A 63 7.38 -11.49 -2.17
CA TYR A 63 8.46 -11.95 -3.04
C TYR A 63 9.78 -11.22 -2.77
N LYS A 64 9.86 -10.42 -1.69
CA LYS A 64 11.03 -9.61 -1.32
C LYS A 64 11.37 -8.51 -2.33
N ALA A 65 10.39 -8.06 -3.11
CA ALA A 65 10.50 -6.81 -3.84
C ALA A 65 10.29 -5.64 -2.87
N GLU A 66 11.13 -4.63 -3.00
CA GLU A 66 11.14 -3.44 -2.13
C GLU A 66 10.84 -2.20 -2.97
N GLU A 67 9.93 -1.36 -2.48
CA GLU A 67 9.60 -0.05 -3.05
C GLU A 67 9.60 1.00 -1.93
N GLY A 68 10.14 2.19 -2.17
CA GLY A 68 10.08 3.30 -1.21
C GLY A 68 8.69 3.95 -1.22
N VAL A 69 8.14 4.24 -0.04
CA VAL A 69 6.85 4.91 0.14
C VAL A 69 6.99 6.05 1.14
N ALA A 70 6.63 7.26 0.70
CA ALA A 70 6.69 8.47 1.53
C ALA A 70 5.30 8.99 1.90
N SER A 71 4.26 8.56 1.19
CA SER A 71 2.90 9.09 1.35
C SER A 71 1.81 8.02 1.28
N LEU A 72 0.62 8.39 1.75
CA LEU A 72 -0.60 7.58 1.61
C LEU A 72 -0.93 7.33 0.14
N THR A 73 -0.71 8.31 -0.73
CA THR A 73 -0.94 8.19 -2.18
C THR A 73 -0.02 7.14 -2.80
N ASP A 74 1.25 7.08 -2.39
CA ASP A 74 2.21 6.07 -2.88
C ASP A 74 1.76 4.66 -2.48
N MET A 75 1.31 4.50 -1.23
CA MET A 75 0.78 3.23 -0.72
C MET A 75 -0.43 2.74 -1.53
N VAL A 76 -1.36 3.65 -1.84
CA VAL A 76 -2.54 3.33 -2.66
C VAL A 76 -2.12 2.96 -4.08
N TYR A 77 -1.23 3.75 -4.68
CA TYR A 77 -0.70 3.46 -6.02
C TYR A 77 -0.03 2.08 -6.07
N LEU A 78 0.78 1.74 -5.07
CA LEU A 78 1.44 0.45 -4.95
C LEU A 78 0.41 -0.70 -4.91
N ASN A 79 -0.65 -0.55 -4.10
CA ASN A 79 -1.70 -1.57 -4.01
C ASN A 79 -2.44 -1.73 -5.34
N MET A 80 -2.78 -0.63 -6.02
CA MET A 80 -3.43 -0.65 -7.33
C MET A 80 -2.56 -1.34 -8.39
N ARG A 81 -1.27 -1.01 -8.44
CA ARG A 81 -0.30 -1.65 -9.35
C ARG A 81 -0.23 -3.16 -9.13
N TRP A 82 -0.27 -3.60 -7.89
CA TRP A 82 -0.21 -5.03 -7.57
C TRP A 82 -1.53 -5.76 -7.84
N ALA A 83 -2.65 -5.08 -7.65
CA ALA A 83 -3.96 -5.57 -8.07
C ALA A 83 -4.01 -5.75 -9.60
N GLU A 84 -3.49 -4.80 -10.37
CA GLU A 84 -3.35 -4.89 -11.83
C GLU A 84 -2.49 -6.09 -12.26
N ILE A 85 -1.28 -6.23 -11.69
CA ILE A 85 -0.40 -7.39 -11.95
C ILE A 85 -1.10 -8.72 -11.61
N THR A 86 -1.93 -8.74 -10.58
CA THR A 86 -2.69 -9.93 -10.18
C THR A 86 -3.78 -10.25 -11.21
N ALA A 87 -4.51 -9.23 -11.65
CA ALA A 87 -5.54 -9.35 -12.69
C ALA A 87 -4.95 -9.88 -14.03
N GLU A 88 -3.82 -9.31 -14.46
CA GLU A 88 -3.09 -9.73 -15.66
C GLU A 88 -2.70 -11.20 -15.60
N ARG A 89 -2.11 -11.65 -14.47
CA ARG A 89 -1.71 -13.04 -14.25
C ARG A 89 -2.88 -14.02 -14.28
N MET A 90 -4.08 -13.57 -13.92
CA MET A 90 -5.29 -14.39 -13.93
C MET A 90 -6.01 -14.39 -15.28
N ASN A 91 -5.40 -13.82 -16.33
CA ASN A 91 -5.99 -13.66 -17.67
C ASN A 91 -7.36 -12.95 -17.65
N ARG A 92 -7.63 -12.14 -16.62
CA ARG A 92 -8.83 -11.32 -16.59
C ARG A 92 -8.51 -10.04 -17.37
N LYS A 93 -9.06 -9.94 -18.58
CA LYS A 93 -9.05 -8.71 -19.40
C LYS A 93 -9.99 -7.65 -18.81
N THR A 94 -9.91 -7.41 -17.51
CA THR A 94 -10.82 -6.48 -16.85
C THR A 94 -10.08 -5.18 -16.57
N SER A 95 -10.64 -4.09 -17.10
CA SER A 95 -10.39 -2.71 -16.67
C SER A 95 -10.82 -2.45 -15.21
N ASP A 96 -11.15 -3.51 -14.46
CA ASP A 96 -11.65 -3.50 -13.09
C ASP A 96 -10.79 -4.44 -12.24
N PHE A 97 -9.50 -4.13 -12.13
CA PHE A 97 -8.62 -4.78 -11.15
C PHE A 97 -9.03 -4.44 -9.71
N GLY A 98 -9.97 -3.51 -9.53
CA GLY A 98 -10.58 -3.20 -8.24
C GLY A 98 -11.11 -4.45 -7.55
N GLU A 99 -11.58 -5.48 -8.26
CA GLU A 99 -12.01 -6.73 -7.63
C GLU A 99 -10.94 -7.42 -6.75
N PHE A 100 -9.65 -7.11 -6.97
CA PHE A 100 -8.53 -7.62 -6.18
C PHE A 100 -8.20 -6.73 -4.98
N MET A 101 -8.90 -5.61 -4.79
CA MET A 101 -8.73 -4.70 -3.66
C MET A 101 -9.91 -4.81 -2.69
N THR A 102 -9.62 -4.67 -1.40
CA THR A 102 -10.67 -4.53 -0.37
C THR A 102 -11.45 -3.21 -0.55
N SER A 103 -12.62 -3.11 0.08
CA SER A 103 -13.48 -1.93 -0.03
C SER A 103 -12.80 -0.67 0.50
N GLU A 104 -12.01 -0.80 1.56
CA GLU A 104 -11.28 0.26 2.23
C GLU A 104 -10.21 0.85 1.29
N TRP A 105 -9.43 -0.01 0.65
CA TRP A 105 -8.44 0.38 -0.35
C TRP A 105 -9.05 1.02 -1.60
N LYS A 106 -10.24 0.58 -2.04
CA LYS A 106 -10.98 1.23 -3.15
C LYS A 106 -11.43 2.64 -2.80
N LYS A 107 -12.01 2.82 -1.61
CA LYS A 107 -12.41 4.14 -1.11
C LYS A 107 -11.19 5.07 -1.06
N LEU A 108 -10.07 4.56 -0.57
CA LEU A 108 -8.83 5.33 -0.48
C LEU A 108 -8.30 5.75 -1.86
N ALA A 109 -8.38 4.88 -2.88
CA ALA A 109 -8.06 5.22 -4.26
C ALA A 109 -8.92 6.37 -4.83
N VAL A 110 -10.20 6.42 -4.47
CA VAL A 110 -11.09 7.53 -4.84
C VAL A 110 -10.71 8.80 -4.07
N THR A 111 -10.50 8.71 -2.76
CA THR A 111 -10.10 9.85 -1.91
C THR A 111 -8.78 10.47 -2.37
N CYS A 112 -7.80 9.66 -2.77
CA CYS A 112 -6.52 10.12 -3.33
C CYS A 112 -6.61 10.59 -4.79
N GLY A 113 -7.79 10.56 -5.42
CA GLY A 113 -7.99 10.97 -6.81
C GLY A 113 -7.35 10.05 -7.86
N LEU A 114 -6.97 8.83 -7.47
CA LEU A 114 -6.35 7.82 -8.34
C LEU A 114 -7.37 6.98 -9.10
N ALA A 115 -8.63 6.96 -8.63
CA ALA A 115 -9.74 6.27 -9.26
C ALA A 115 -11.03 7.09 -9.20
N LYS A 116 -11.98 6.76 -10.08
CA LYS A 116 -13.35 7.28 -10.02
C LYS A 116 -14.28 6.26 -9.40
N GLU A 117 -15.27 6.74 -8.66
CA GLU A 117 -16.39 5.92 -8.23
C GLU A 117 -17.39 5.79 -9.39
N GLU A 118 -17.30 4.71 -10.17
CA GLU A 118 -18.27 4.37 -11.21
C GLU A 118 -18.96 3.05 -10.83
N ASN A 119 -20.17 3.13 -10.26
CA ASN A 119 -21.09 1.99 -10.04
C ASN A 119 -20.38 0.64 -9.74
N ARG A 120 -19.71 0.54 -8.58
CA ARG A 120 -19.01 -0.65 -8.06
C ARG A 120 -17.68 -1.04 -8.75
N THR A 121 -17.18 -0.21 -9.67
CA THR A 121 -16.01 -0.48 -10.52
C THR A 121 -14.97 0.62 -10.32
N VAL A 122 -13.69 0.27 -10.18
CA VAL A 122 -12.59 1.23 -10.00
C VAL A 122 -11.80 1.31 -11.30
N THR A 123 -12.04 2.36 -12.09
CA THR A 123 -11.35 2.65 -13.35
C THR A 123 -10.31 3.75 -13.14
N THR A 124 -9.04 3.47 -13.47
CA THR A 124 -7.92 4.43 -13.37
C THR A 124 -7.91 5.44 -14.50
N PHE A 125 -7.33 6.61 -14.23
CA PHE A 125 -6.87 7.49 -15.30
C PHE A 125 -5.61 6.89 -15.92
N GLY A 126 -5.67 6.57 -17.22
CA GLY A 126 -4.46 6.40 -18.01
C GLY A 126 -3.69 7.71 -18.02
N ARG A 127 -2.43 7.70 -17.57
CA ARG A 127 -1.53 8.83 -17.81
C ARG A 127 -1.33 8.97 -19.32
N THR A 128 -1.76 10.10 -19.88
CA THR A 128 -1.17 10.65 -21.11
C THR A 128 0.27 11.04 -20.88
#